data_AF-A0A0W8DC22-F1
#
_entry.id   AF-A0A0W8DC22-F1
#
_cell.length_a   1.000
_cell.length_b   1.000
_cell.length_c   1.000
_cell.angle_alpha   90.00
_cell.angle_beta   90.00
_cell.angle_gamma   90.00
#
_symmetry.space_group_name_H-M   'P 1'
#
loop_
_entity.id
_entity.type
_entity.pdbx_description
1 polymer ?
#
loop_
_entity_poly.entity_id
_entity_poly.type
_entity_poly.pdbx_seq_one_letter_code
_entity_poly.pdbx_strand_id
1 'polypeptide(L)'
;MCNPIENCFSSLKTNIKQYLALMRDEMNDPLLISNGQPISKTEARMQILERAAHVSMVKITQRMVQRMELHASKFVNAAVRMDDMVEYDHCSDITRSLYKV
;
A
#
# COMPACT_ATOMS: atom_id res chain seq x y z
N MET A 1 0.89 -11.89 -13.50
CA MET A 1 0.05 -11.20 -12.51
C MET A 1 0.83 -11.12 -11.22
N CYS A 2 0.81 -9.97 -10.55
CA CYS A 2 1.60 -9.76 -9.35
C CYS A 2 0.99 -10.54 -8.18
N ASN A 3 1.80 -11.36 -7.51
CA ASN A 3 1.38 -12.06 -6.31
C ASN A 3 0.85 -11.05 -5.26
N PRO A 4 0.09 -11.47 -4.24
CA PRO A 4 -0.46 -10.57 -3.22
C PRO A 4 0.57 -9.64 -2.56
N ILE A 5 1.83 -10.08 -2.45
CA ILE A 5 2.97 -9.32 -1.91
C ILE A 5 3.42 -8.24 -2.91
N GLU A 6 3.60 -8.57 -4.18
CA GLU A 6 3.96 -7.63 -5.26
C GLU A 6 2.88 -6.56 -5.47
N ASN A 7 1.60 -6.92 -5.31
CA ASN A 7 0.50 -5.95 -5.35
C ASN A 7 0.55 -4.98 -4.15
N CYS A 8 0.97 -5.45 -2.97
CA CYS A 8 1.17 -4.60 -1.80
C CYS A 8 2.33 -3.62 -2.00
N PHE A 9 3.47 -4.08 -2.55
CA PHE A 9 4.58 -3.19 -2.89
C PHE A 9 4.22 -2.16 -3.96
N SER A 10 3.44 -2.55 -4.96
CA SER A 10 2.94 -1.62 -5.99
C SER A 10 1.99 -0.58 -5.39
N SER A 11 1.13 -0.98 -4.45
CA SER A 11 0.26 -0.07 -3.70
C SER A 11 1.06 0.88 -2.81
N LEU A 12 2.08 0.38 -2.09
CA LEU A 12 3.00 1.19 -1.27
C LEU A 12 3.70 2.24 -2.11
N LYS A 13 4.33 1.81 -3.21
CA LYS A 13 5.04 2.68 -4.15
C LYS A 13 4.13 3.79 -4.68
N THR A 14 2.87 3.48 -4.98
CA THR A 14 1.90 4.47 -5.47
C THR A 14 1.53 5.49 -4.39
N ASN A 15 1.26 5.04 -3.16
CA ASN A 15 0.94 5.94 -2.05
C ASN A 15 2.11 6.86 -1.69
N ILE A 16 3.34 6.33 -1.66
CA ILE A 16 4.55 7.14 -1.48
C ILE A 16 4.66 8.18 -2.59
N LYS A 17 4.51 7.78 -3.86
CA LYS A 17 4.58 8.73 -4.99
C LYS A 17 3.54 9.85 -4.89
N GLN A 18 2.31 9.53 -4.49
CA GLN A 18 1.25 10.52 -4.29
C GLN A 18 1.62 11.50 -3.17
N TYR A 19 2.11 10.99 -2.04
CA TYR A 19 2.58 11.84 -0.95
C TYR A 19 3.71 12.77 -1.40
N LEU A 20 4.70 12.23 -2.11
CA LEU A 20 5.83 13.01 -2.62
C LEU A 20 5.41 14.06 -3.67
N ALA A 21 4.37 13.79 -4.45
CA ALA A 21 3.82 14.79 -5.37
C ALA A 21 3.21 15.98 -4.62
N LEU A 22 2.60 15.75 -3.45
CA LEU A 22 2.08 16.80 -2.58
C LEU A 22 3.21 17.58 -1.88
N MET A 23 4.28 16.89 -1.48
CA MET A 23 5.45 17.49 -0.83
C MET A 23 6.53 17.96 -1.81
N ARG A 24 6.17 18.20 -3.08
CA ARG A 24 7.15 18.51 -4.14
C ARG A 24 7.98 19.74 -3.82
N ASP A 25 7.36 20.79 -3.29
CA ASP A 25 8.04 22.03 -2.95
C ASP A 25 9.02 21.81 -1.79
N GLU A 26 8.59 21.12 -0.73
CA GLU A 26 9.46 20.74 0.38
C GLU A 26 10.61 19.81 -0.06
N MET A 27 10.38 18.95 -1.06
CA MET A 27 11.43 18.08 -1.61
C MET A 27 12.48 18.87 -2.42
N ASN A 28 12.05 19.93 -3.11
CA ASN A 28 12.93 20.78 -3.91
C ASN A 28 13.76 21.71 -3.01
N ASP A 29 13.09 22.30 -2.02
CA ASP A 29 13.66 23.23 -1.04
C ASP A 29 13.30 22.82 0.40
N PRO A 30 13.99 21.80 0.94
CA PRO A 30 13.66 21.28 2.26
C PRO A 30 14.19 22.18 3.37
N LEU A 31 13.45 22.25 4.48
CA LEU A 31 13.92 22.93 5.68
C LEU A 31 15.19 22.25 6.19
N LEU A 32 16.29 23.02 6.26
CA LEU A 32 17.59 22.51 6.69
C LEU A 32 17.80 22.58 8.20
N ILE A 33 16.71 22.60 8.96
CA ILE A 33 16.73 22.66 10.42
C ILE A 33 15.81 21.55 10.93
N SER A 34 16.37 20.69 11.78
CA SER A 34 15.62 19.64 12.47
C SER A 34 16.02 19.65 13.94
N ASN A 35 15.04 19.68 14.84
CA ASN A 35 15.26 19.76 16.30
C ASN A 35 16.22 20.90 16.72
N GLY A 36 16.14 22.04 16.03
CA GLY A 36 16.98 23.20 16.29
C GLY A 36 18.43 23.07 15.82
N GLN A 37 18.78 22.00 15.11
CA GLN A 37 20.12 21.79 14.54
C GLN A 37 20.09 21.87 13.00
N PRO A 38 21.12 22.45 12.38
CA PRO A 38 21.30 22.37 10.94
C PRO A 38 21.46 20.92 10.47
N ILE A 39 20.77 20.55 9.40
CA ILE A 39 20.90 19.24 8.76
C ILE A 39 21.24 19.39 7.28
N SER A 40 21.79 18.33 6.69
CA SER A 40 22.09 18.34 5.26
C SER A 40 20.81 18.29 4.42
N LYS A 41 20.88 18.79 3.18
CA LYS A 41 19.77 18.68 2.22
C LYS A 41 19.35 17.23 1.97
N THR A 42 20.30 16.30 1.96
CA THR A 42 20.03 14.86 1.83
C THR A 42 19.24 14.34 3.02
N GLU A 43 19.65 14.68 4.23
CA GLU A 43 18.98 14.28 5.46
C GLU A 43 17.56 14.85 5.56
N ALA A 44 17.39 16.12 5.21
CA ALA A 44 16.08 16.76 5.19
C ALA A 44 15.12 16.08 4.19
N ARG A 45 15.61 15.71 3.00
CA ARG A 45 14.84 14.89 2.04
C ARG A 45 14.53 13.50 2.58
N MET A 46 15.45 12.90 3.35
CA MET A 46 15.19 11.60 3.93
C MET A 46 14.08 11.62 4.97
N GLN A 47 13.99 12.67 5.77
CA GLN A 47 12.87 12.84 6.69
C GLN A 47 11.52 12.94 5.96
N ILE A 48 11.47 13.61 4.80
CA ILE A 48 10.25 13.65 3.97
C ILE A 48 9.87 12.25 3.47
N LEU A 49 10.85 11.46 3.04
CA LEU A 49 10.65 10.08 2.58
C LEU A 49 10.21 9.15 3.72
N GLU A 50 10.77 9.32 4.91
CA GLU A 50 10.36 8.60 6.11
C GLU A 50 8.90 8.90 6.48
N ARG A 51 8.51 10.18 6.47
CA ARG A 51 7.10 10.59 6.65
C ARG A 51 6.19 9.97 5.60
N ALA A 52 6.62 10.00 4.33
CA ALA A 52 5.86 9.40 3.22
C ALA A 52 5.64 7.90 3.43
N ALA A 53 6.67 7.18 3.88
CA ALA A 53 6.58 5.76 4.20
C ALA A 53 5.62 5.52 5.36
N HIS A 54 5.78 6.25 6.47
CA HIS A 54 4.94 6.10 7.66
C HIS A 54 3.45 6.32 7.37
N VAL A 55 3.11 7.40 6.66
CA VAL A 55 1.71 7.68 6.25
C VAL A 55 1.18 6.60 5.30
N SER A 56 2.03 6.04 4.44
CA SER A 56 1.65 5.00 3.48
C SER A 56 1.47 3.63 4.14
N MET A 57 2.21 3.32 5.21
CA MET A 57 2.15 2.05 5.92
C MET A 57 0.74 1.74 6.41
N VAL A 58 0.05 2.71 7.01
CA VAL A 58 -1.33 2.54 7.50
C VAL A 58 -2.27 2.07 6.38
N LYS A 59 -2.16 2.68 5.19
CA LYS A 59 -3.00 2.34 4.03
C LYS A 59 -2.72 0.94 3.49
N ILE A 60 -1.47 0.47 3.59
CA ILE A 60 -1.08 -0.88 3.16
C ILE A 60 -1.57 -1.91 4.14
N THR A 61 -1.36 -1.71 5.44
CA THR A 61 -1.82 -2.62 6.49
C THR A 61 -3.33 -2.83 6.36
N GLN A 62 -4.11 -1.76 6.17
CA GLN A 62 -5.55 -1.89 5.99
C GLN A 62 -5.92 -2.72 4.75
N ARG A 63 -5.31 -2.46 3.59
CA ARG A 63 -5.55 -3.26 2.38
C ARG A 63 -5.13 -4.72 2.55
N MET A 64 -4.04 -4.98 3.25
CA MET A 64 -3.56 -6.34 3.54
C MET A 64 -4.56 -7.09 4.42
N VAL A 65 -4.97 -6.48 5.54
CA VAL A 65 -5.96 -7.04 6.46
C VAL A 65 -7.26 -7.36 5.74
N GLN A 66 -7.80 -6.43 4.96
CA GLN A 66 -9.04 -6.65 4.20
C GLN A 66 -8.92 -7.81 3.20
N ARG A 67 -7.78 -7.94 2.51
CA ARG A 67 -7.56 -9.07 1.57
C ARG A 67 -7.40 -10.40 2.30
N MET A 68 -6.73 -10.41 3.45
CA MET A 68 -6.60 -11.60 4.30
C MET A 68 -7.94 -12.02 4.89
N GLU A 69 -8.74 -11.09 5.40
CA GLU A 69 -10.10 -11.33 5.90
C GLU A 69 -10.99 -11.89 4.79
N LEU A 70 -10.96 -11.30 3.59
CA LEU A 70 -11.72 -11.80 2.45
C LEU A 70 -11.27 -13.21 2.05
N HIS A 71 -9.96 -13.47 2.04
CA HIS A 71 -9.43 -14.80 1.77
C HIS A 71 -9.93 -15.80 2.82
N ALA A 72 -9.75 -15.52 4.11
CA ALA A 72 -10.22 -16.37 5.19
C ALA A 72 -11.74 -16.62 5.13
N SER A 73 -12.53 -15.58 4.89
CA SER A 73 -14.00 -15.69 4.74
C SER A 73 -14.39 -16.60 3.58
N LYS A 74 -13.71 -16.52 2.43
CA LYS A 74 -13.96 -17.41 1.28
C LYS A 74 -13.69 -18.87 1.63
N PHE A 75 -12.57 -19.17 2.31
CA PHE A 75 -12.24 -20.53 2.74
C PHE A 75 -13.26 -21.07 3.75
N VAL A 76 -13.63 -20.26 4.75
CA VAL A 76 -14.67 -20.66 5.72
C VAL A 76 -16.00 -20.95 5.03
N ASN A 77 -16.42 -20.10 4.08
CA ASN A 77 -17.65 -20.29 3.33
C ASN A 77 -17.61 -21.54 2.42
N ALA A 78 -16.47 -21.85 1.81
CA ALA A 78 -16.29 -23.07 1.03
C ALA A 78 -16.38 -24.32 1.93
N ALA A 79 -15.74 -24.31 3.10
CA ALA A 79 -15.86 -25.38 4.10
C ALA A 79 -17.32 -25.62 4.51
N VAL A 80 -18.05 -24.55 4.83
CA VAL A 80 -19.46 -24.63 5.23
C VAL A 80 -20.33 -25.24 4.14
N ARG A 81 -20.01 -24.99 2.87
CA ARG A 81 -20.73 -25.55 1.71
C ARG A 81 -20.24 -26.93 1.28
N MET A 82 -19.19 -27.47 1.90
CA MET A 82 -18.49 -28.66 1.44
C MET A 82 -17.98 -28.53 0.00
N ASP A 83 -17.68 -27.30 -0.44
CA ASP A 83 -17.07 -27.02 -1.73
C ASP A 83 -15.58 -27.41 -1.68
N ASP A 84 -15.02 -27.87 -2.81
CA ASP A 84 -13.59 -28.11 -2.93
C ASP A 84 -12.80 -26.82 -2.68
N MET A 85 -11.78 -26.91 -1.82
CA MET A 85 -10.88 -25.82 -1.46
C MET A 85 -9.85 -25.58 -2.57
N VAL A 86 -10.28 -25.00 -3.69
CA VAL A 86 -9.38 -24.60 -4.77
C VAL A 86 -8.63 -23.31 -4.42
N GLU A 87 -7.33 -23.26 -4.72
CA GLU A 87 -6.47 -22.09 -4.55
C GLU A 87 -6.92 -20.98 -5.53
N TYR A 88 -7.76 -20.06 -5.06
CA TYR A 88 -8.29 -18.98 -5.90
C TYR A 88 -7.23 -17.89 -6.14
N ASP A 89 -6.73 -17.80 -7.37
CA ASP A 89 -5.91 -16.70 -7.86
C ASP A 89 -6.76 -15.40 -7.92
N HIS A 90 -6.57 -14.57 -6.90
CA HIS A 90 -7.44 -13.47 -6.49
C HIS A 90 -7.51 -12.28 -7.47
N CYS A 91 -6.86 -12.35 -8.63
CA CYS A 91 -6.77 -11.20 -9.54
C CYS A 91 -7.95 -11.09 -10.54
N SER A 92 -8.75 -12.15 -10.72
CA SER A 92 -9.79 -12.18 -11.78
C SER A 92 -11.14 -11.57 -11.35
N ASP A 93 -11.52 -11.69 -10.07
CA ASP A 93 -12.89 -11.37 -9.64
C ASP A 93 -13.18 -9.86 -9.51
N ILE A 94 -12.17 -9.03 -9.18
CA ILE A 94 -12.36 -7.58 -9.08
C ILE A 94 -12.55 -6.96 -10.47
N THR A 95 -11.87 -7.49 -11.49
CA THR A 95 -12.03 -7.04 -12.88
C THR A 95 -13.42 -7.42 -13.41
N ARG A 96 -13.99 -8.56 -13.01
CA ARG A 96 -15.33 -8.98 -13.45
C ARG A 96 -16.46 -8.15 -12.83
N SER A 97 -16.24 -7.54 -11.66
CA SER A 97 -17.22 -6.65 -11.02
C SER A 97 -17.15 -5.20 -11.54
N LEU A 98 -16.02 -4.77 -12.12
CA LEU A 98 -15.83 -3.42 -12.65
C LEU A 98 -16.15 -3.28 -14.14
N TYR A 99 -16.22 -4.39 -14.90
CA TYR A 99 -16.54 -4.40 -16.33
C TYR A 99 -17.90 -5.07 -16.67
N LYS A 100 -18.75 -5.32 -15.68
CA LYS A 100 -20.18 -5.58 -15.93
C LYS A 100 -20.92 -4.24 -15.99
N VAL A 101 -20.90 -3.64 -17.18
CA VAL A 101 -21.96 -2.75 -17.66
C VAL A 101 -22.91 -3.60 -18.50
#